data_AF-A0A9N8DGF2-F1
#
_entry.id   AF-A0A9N8DGF2-F1
#
_cell.length_a   1.000
_cell.length_b   1.000
_cell.length_c   1.000
_cell.angle_alpha   90.00
_cell.angle_beta   90.00
_cell.angle_gamma   90.00
#
_symmetry.space_group_name_H-M   'P 1'
#
loop_
_entity.id
_entity.type
_entity.pdbx_description
1 polymer ?
#
loop_
_entity_poly.entity_id
_entity_poly.type
_entity_poly.pdbx_seq_one_letter_code
_entity_poly.pdbx_strand_id
1 'polypeptide(L)'
;METRSLLKVGQASSITRLLFFMQFANVAWDFGYITGMTMTPRGTIDYPGTLGTQATCTLQGMALYFGSIAVALYDIVVSIFYVLLVRFSWPPSKLERYEKVPILIWPISLAIALIPIFQKTYNFNWGVCLVQTVPFGCSDQEGTCIRGLPTGFRDDAACRQLHHLGCDWLVYYWNGYHCSLHDAPRKEQLAL
;
A
#
# COMPACT_ATOMS: atom_id res chain seq x y z
N MET A 1 39.49 -17.14 27.92
CA MET A 1 38.17 -17.27 28.58
C MET A 1 37.11 -16.30 28.03
N GLU A 2 37.45 -15.44 27.06
CA GLU A 2 36.58 -14.35 26.57
C GLU A 2 35.49 -14.77 25.58
N THR A 3 35.67 -15.87 24.86
CA THR A 3 34.73 -16.35 23.84
C THR A 3 33.43 -16.93 24.41
N ARG A 4 33.43 -17.37 25.68
CA ARG A 4 32.23 -17.95 26.32
C ARG A 4 31.23 -16.90 26.80
N SER A 5 31.64 -15.66 27.06
CA SER A 5 30.70 -14.59 27.45
C SER A 5 29.91 -14.08 26.25
N LEU A 6 30.55 -13.98 25.08
CA LEU A 6 29.90 -13.58 23.82
C LEU A 6 28.85 -14.60 23.35
N LEU A 7 29.07 -15.90 23.59
CA LEU A 7 28.11 -16.95 23.26
C LEU A 7 26.84 -16.90 24.13
N LYS A 8 26.94 -16.49 25.40
CA LYS A 8 25.76 -16.33 26.28
C LYS A 8 24.90 -15.11 25.93
N VAL A 9 25.49 -14.10 25.30
CA VAL A 9 24.74 -12.95 24.74
C VAL A 9 23.86 -13.36 23.56
N GLY A 10 24.13 -14.52 22.93
CA GLY A 10 23.37 -15.02 21.77
C GLY A 10 22.05 -15.75 22.08
N GLN A 11 21.81 -16.20 23.32
CA GLN A 11 20.59 -16.93 23.68
C GLN A 11 19.65 -16.04 24.53
N ALA A 12 18.54 -15.60 23.94
CA ALA A 12 17.47 -14.79 24.54
C ALA A 12 17.78 -13.30 24.82
N SER A 13 18.66 -12.69 24.02
CA SER A 13 18.93 -11.25 24.03
C SER A 13 17.71 -10.40 23.62
N SER A 14 17.62 -9.16 24.14
CA SER A 14 16.65 -8.15 23.70
C SER A 14 16.64 -7.97 22.17
N ILE A 15 17.79 -8.13 21.50
CA ILE A 15 17.88 -8.03 20.04
C ILE A 15 17.08 -9.13 19.35
N THR A 16 17.16 -10.38 19.83
CA THR A 16 16.39 -11.50 19.28
C THR A 16 14.88 -11.27 19.40
N ARG A 17 14.44 -10.67 20.51
CA ARG A 17 13.02 -10.31 20.71
C ARG A 17 12.57 -9.19 19.77
N LEU A 18 13.41 -8.19 19.53
CA LEU A 18 13.13 -7.16 18.52
C LEU A 18 13.03 -7.74 17.10
N LEU A 19 13.96 -8.63 16.73
CA LEU A 19 13.93 -9.32 15.45
C LEU A 19 12.68 -10.20 15.27
N PHE A 20 12.19 -10.80 16.36
CA PHE A 20 10.92 -11.53 16.34
C PHE A 20 9.74 -10.60 16.07
N PHE A 21 9.66 -9.43 16.73
CA PHE A 21 8.58 -8.47 16.47
C PHE A 21 8.62 -7.90 15.05
N MET A 22 9.82 -7.67 14.51
CA MET A 22 10.01 -7.26 13.12
C MET A 22 9.42 -8.26 12.12
N GLN A 23 9.38 -9.56 12.43
CA GLN A 23 8.78 -10.55 11.53
C GLN A 23 7.28 -10.32 11.31
N PHE A 24 6.55 -9.78 12.27
CA PHE A 24 5.13 -9.44 12.05
C PHE A 24 4.97 -8.31 11.01
N ALA A 25 5.92 -7.37 10.96
CA ALA A 25 5.94 -6.33 9.94
C ALA A 25 6.28 -6.91 8.56
N ASN A 26 7.23 -7.85 8.49
CA ASN A 26 7.52 -8.60 7.25
C ASN A 26 6.30 -9.38 6.77
N VAL A 27 5.56 -10.06 7.65
CA VAL A 27 4.33 -10.77 7.27
C VAL A 27 3.29 -9.81 6.69
N ALA A 28 3.14 -8.60 7.24
CA ALA A 28 2.24 -7.59 6.67
C ALA A 28 2.70 -7.10 5.28
N TRP A 29 4.00 -6.93 5.09
CA TRP A 29 4.60 -6.60 3.80
C TRP A 29 4.37 -7.71 2.77
N ASP A 30 4.70 -8.95 3.13
CA ASP A 30 4.58 -10.13 2.27
C ASP A 30 3.12 -10.43 1.93
N PHE A 31 2.19 -10.22 2.87
CA PHE A 31 0.75 -10.32 2.60
C PHE A 31 0.34 -9.43 1.42
N GLY A 32 0.89 -8.21 1.33
CA GLY A 32 0.62 -7.31 0.22
C GLY A 32 1.10 -7.84 -1.12
N TYR A 33 2.29 -8.45 -1.17
CA TYR A 33 2.85 -9.04 -2.39
C TYR A 33 2.16 -10.35 -2.79
N ILE A 34 1.89 -11.23 -1.83
CA ILE A 34 1.23 -12.53 -2.07
C ILE A 34 -0.17 -12.32 -2.65
N THR A 35 -0.88 -11.30 -2.17
CA THR A 35 -2.20 -10.96 -2.70
C THR A 35 -2.14 -10.35 -4.10
N GLY A 36 -1.07 -9.62 -4.44
CA GLY A 36 -0.77 -9.14 -5.79
C GLY A 36 -1.98 -8.60 -6.56
N MET A 37 -2.22 -9.13 -7.75
CA MET A 37 -3.32 -8.71 -8.63
C MET A 37 -4.72 -9.09 -8.10
N THR A 38 -4.84 -10.01 -7.14
CA THR A 38 -6.16 -10.43 -6.62
C THR A 38 -6.87 -9.33 -5.85
N MET A 39 -6.12 -8.39 -5.24
CA MET A 39 -6.67 -7.23 -4.53
C MET A 39 -6.70 -5.95 -5.38
N THR A 40 -6.19 -6.00 -6.61
CA THR A 40 -6.22 -4.89 -7.57
C THR A 40 -7.62 -4.69 -8.14
N PRO A 41 -8.10 -3.45 -8.36
CA PRO A 41 -9.43 -3.21 -8.92
C PRO A 41 -9.61 -3.89 -10.29
N ARG A 42 -10.76 -4.55 -10.47
CA ARG A 42 -11.17 -5.13 -11.75
C ARG A 42 -11.18 -4.08 -12.86
N GLY A 43 -10.75 -4.47 -14.06
CA GLY A 43 -10.75 -3.59 -15.23
C GLY A 43 -9.56 -2.63 -15.27
N THR A 44 -8.50 -2.91 -14.53
CA THR A 44 -7.23 -2.17 -14.68
C THR A 44 -6.65 -2.46 -16.08
N ILE A 45 -6.43 -1.41 -16.89
CA ILE A 45 -5.87 -1.52 -18.26
C ILE A 45 -4.55 -2.28 -18.24
N ASP A 46 -4.33 -3.13 -19.24
CA ASP A 46 -3.11 -3.94 -19.45
C ASP A 46 -2.82 -5.02 -18.39
N TYR A 47 -3.71 -5.21 -17.40
CA TYR A 47 -3.54 -6.23 -16.36
C TYR A 47 -4.75 -7.18 -16.32
N PRO A 48 -4.77 -8.22 -17.19
CA PRO A 48 -5.79 -9.25 -17.14
C PRO A 48 -5.69 -10.03 -15.81
N GLY A 49 -6.83 -10.49 -15.29
CA GLY A 49 -6.88 -11.28 -14.05
C GLY A 49 -6.92 -10.47 -12.75
N THR A 50 -7.15 -9.16 -12.83
CA THR A 50 -7.47 -8.33 -11.66
C THR A 50 -8.88 -8.67 -11.16
N LEU A 51 -9.02 -8.98 -9.86
CA LEU A 51 -10.27 -9.51 -9.27
C LEU A 51 -10.82 -8.70 -8.09
N GLY A 52 -10.07 -7.71 -7.61
CA GLY A 52 -10.37 -6.93 -6.42
C GLY A 52 -11.21 -5.68 -6.70
N THR A 53 -11.25 -4.82 -5.69
CA THR A 53 -11.91 -3.52 -5.68
C THR A 53 -10.96 -2.45 -5.17
N GLN A 54 -11.37 -1.18 -5.24
CA GLN A 54 -10.57 -0.11 -4.65
C GLN A 54 -10.38 -0.25 -3.14
N ALA A 55 -11.34 -0.86 -2.44
CA ALA A 55 -11.23 -1.11 -1.01
C ALA A 55 -10.15 -2.15 -0.72
N THR A 56 -10.12 -3.26 -1.46
CA THR A 56 -9.07 -4.27 -1.32
C THR A 56 -7.71 -3.72 -1.72
N CYS A 57 -7.63 -2.89 -2.75
CA CYS A 57 -6.39 -2.22 -3.16
C CYS A 57 -5.87 -1.28 -2.06
N THR A 58 -6.77 -0.55 -1.41
CA THR A 58 -6.42 0.31 -0.26
C THR A 58 -5.87 -0.52 0.90
N LEU A 59 -6.50 -1.64 1.22
CA LEU A 59 -6.04 -2.53 2.28
C LEU A 59 -4.66 -3.15 1.96
N GLN A 60 -4.46 -3.58 0.72
CA GLN A 60 -3.18 -4.12 0.26
C GLN A 60 -2.06 -3.07 0.36
N GLY A 61 -2.30 -1.87 -0.17
CA GLY A 61 -1.32 -0.79 -0.12
C GLY A 61 -1.03 -0.32 1.29
N MET A 62 -2.04 -0.29 2.16
CA MET A 62 -1.86 0.01 3.58
C MET A 62 -0.99 -1.03 4.27
N ALA A 63 -1.22 -2.33 4.03
CA ALA A 63 -0.42 -3.40 4.62
C ALA A 63 1.04 -3.34 4.17
N LEU A 64 1.29 -3.10 2.88
CA LEU A 64 2.63 -2.86 2.34
C LEU A 64 3.28 -1.66 3.03
N TYR A 65 2.64 -0.50 2.99
CA TYR A 65 3.24 0.73 3.50
C TYR A 65 3.46 0.70 5.02
N PHE A 66 2.55 0.07 5.78
CA PHE A 66 2.73 -0.21 7.20
C PHE A 66 3.93 -1.12 7.45
N GLY A 67 4.03 -2.22 6.69
CA GLY A 67 5.12 -3.19 6.78
C GLY A 67 6.48 -2.55 6.54
N SER A 68 6.66 -1.77 5.46
CA SER A 68 7.96 -1.12 5.18
C SER A 68 8.39 -0.19 6.27
N ILE A 69 7.49 0.68 6.73
CA ILE A 69 7.82 1.68 7.74
C ILE A 69 8.19 0.98 9.05
N ALA A 70 7.42 -0.03 9.46
CA ALA A 70 7.72 -0.79 10.66
C ALA A 70 9.07 -1.53 10.55
N VAL A 71 9.35 -2.21 9.45
CA VAL A 71 10.65 -2.88 9.22
C VAL A 71 11.81 -1.89 9.28
N ALA A 72 11.71 -0.77 8.56
CA ALA A 72 12.77 0.25 8.56
C ALA A 72 13.03 0.82 9.97
N LEU A 73 11.98 1.07 10.75
CA LEU A 73 12.12 1.54 12.13
C LEU A 73 12.73 0.47 13.06
N TYR A 74 12.35 -0.80 12.89
CA TYR A 74 12.96 -1.90 13.64
C TYR A 74 14.44 -2.06 13.28
N ASP A 75 14.81 -1.97 12.01
CA ASP A 75 16.20 -2.04 11.56
C ASP A 75 17.06 -0.92 12.18
N ILE A 76 16.53 0.30 12.26
CA ILE A 76 17.20 1.43 12.92
C ILE A 76 17.42 1.12 14.40
N VAL A 77 16.38 0.67 15.11
CA VAL A 77 16.46 0.33 16.54
C VAL A 77 17.46 -0.81 16.78
N VAL A 78 17.39 -1.87 15.99
CA VAL A 78 18.30 -3.03 16.09
C VAL A 78 19.74 -2.57 15.86
N SER A 79 19.98 -1.74 14.86
CA SER A 79 21.30 -1.15 14.59
C SER A 79 21.82 -0.33 15.78
N ILE A 80 20.97 0.51 16.38
CA ILE A 80 21.31 1.25 17.59
C ILE A 80 21.67 0.29 18.74
N PHE A 81 20.86 -0.75 18.97
CA PHE A 81 21.10 -1.73 20.03
C PHE A 81 22.42 -2.47 19.83
N TYR A 82 22.76 -2.84 18.59
CA TYR A 82 24.06 -3.42 18.25
C TYR A 82 25.22 -2.48 18.55
N VAL A 83 25.11 -1.20 18.17
CA VAL A 83 26.15 -0.19 18.47
C VAL A 83 26.31 -0.01 19.98
N LEU A 84 25.21 0.09 20.73
CA LEU A 84 25.25 0.21 22.20
C LEU A 84 25.91 -1.00 22.86
N LEU A 85 25.63 -2.20 22.35
CA LEU A 85 26.22 -3.43 22.86
C LEU A 85 27.72 -3.53 22.53
N VAL A 86 28.12 -3.29 21.28
CA VAL A 86 29.50 -3.53 20.80
C VAL A 86 30.43 -2.34 21.10
N ARG A 87 30.01 -1.12 20.77
CA ARG A 87 30.87 0.07 20.86
C ARG A 87 30.89 0.66 22.26
N PHE A 88 29.76 0.63 22.96
CA PHE A 88 29.58 1.23 24.28
C PHE A 88 29.55 0.19 25.41
N SER A 89 29.68 -1.10 25.07
CA SER A 89 29.72 -2.21 26.04
C SER A 89 28.58 -2.17 27.05
N TRP A 90 27.37 -1.80 26.61
CA TRP A 90 26.22 -1.75 27.50
C TRP A 90 25.91 -3.14 28.07
N PRO A 91 25.70 -3.27 29.39
CA PRO A 91 25.27 -4.53 29.97
C PRO A 91 23.84 -4.88 29.50
N PRO A 92 23.50 -6.17 29.32
CA PRO A 92 22.17 -6.59 28.87
C PRO A 92 21.01 -6.02 29.70
N SER A 93 21.19 -5.86 31.01
CA SER A 93 20.18 -5.27 31.90
C SER A 93 19.80 -3.83 31.56
N LYS A 94 20.71 -3.05 30.96
CA LYS A 94 20.39 -1.71 30.44
C LYS A 94 19.57 -1.81 29.16
N LEU A 95 19.89 -2.75 28.26
CA LEU A 95 19.14 -2.93 27.01
C LEU A 95 17.70 -3.39 27.27
N GLU A 96 17.50 -4.31 28.22
CA GLU A 96 16.16 -4.79 28.63
C GLU A 96 15.27 -3.65 29.13
N ARG A 97 15.84 -2.62 29.78
CA ARG A 97 15.10 -1.43 30.23
C ARG A 97 14.53 -0.63 29.05
N TYR A 98 15.26 -0.58 27.93
CA TYR A 98 14.88 0.17 26.73
C TYR A 98 14.14 -0.67 25.69
N GLU A 99 14.09 -1.99 25.84
CA GLU A 99 13.39 -2.92 24.94
C GLU A 99 11.89 -2.64 24.81
N LYS A 100 11.30 -1.92 25.78
CA LYS A 100 9.89 -1.51 25.72
C LYS A 100 9.66 -0.31 24.81
N VAL A 101 10.66 0.53 24.54
CA VAL A 101 10.50 1.74 23.71
C VAL A 101 10.10 1.41 22.26
N PRO A 102 10.69 0.39 21.61
CA PRO A 102 10.29 -0.05 20.27
C PRO A 102 8.83 -0.48 20.11
N ILE A 103 8.06 -0.66 21.20
CA ILE A 103 6.61 -0.89 21.09
C ILE A 103 5.89 0.28 20.41
N LEU A 104 6.48 1.49 20.48
CA LEU A 104 5.96 2.70 19.84
C LEU A 104 6.08 2.65 18.31
N ILE A 105 6.87 1.73 17.74
CA ILE A 105 6.98 1.55 16.28
C ILE A 105 5.60 1.21 15.71
N TRP A 106 4.83 0.35 16.38
CA TRP A 106 3.50 -0.06 15.89
C TRP A 106 2.53 1.10 15.67
N PRO A 107 2.22 1.94 16.69
CA PRO A 107 1.32 3.08 16.48
C PRO A 107 1.91 4.13 15.54
N ILE A 108 3.24 4.33 15.50
CA ILE A 108 3.88 5.28 14.57
C ILE A 108 3.70 4.82 13.12
N SER A 109 4.05 3.57 12.82
CA SER A 109 3.90 2.99 11.48
C SER A 109 2.44 2.98 11.05
N LEU A 110 1.51 2.67 11.96
CA LEU A 110 0.08 2.71 11.67
C LEU A 110 -0.38 4.14 11.36
N ALA A 111 -0.01 5.13 12.17
CA ALA A 111 -0.37 6.53 11.94
C ALA A 111 0.11 7.02 10.57
N ILE A 112 1.35 6.69 10.20
CA ILE A 112 1.92 7.03 8.88
C ILE A 112 1.15 6.31 7.77
N ALA A 113 0.82 5.03 7.94
CA ALA A 113 0.09 4.25 6.94
C ALA A 113 -1.38 4.66 6.74
N LEU A 114 -1.96 5.37 7.71
CA LEU A 114 -3.31 5.93 7.60
C LEU A 114 -3.35 7.23 6.77
N ILE A 115 -2.27 8.01 6.71
CA ILE A 115 -2.23 9.29 5.97
C ILE A 115 -2.68 9.10 4.50
N PRO A 116 -2.14 8.13 3.73
CA PRO A 116 -2.55 7.92 2.34
C PRO A 116 -4.02 7.47 2.17
N ILE A 117 -4.66 6.95 3.22
CA ILE A 117 -6.11 6.61 3.16
C ILE A 117 -6.93 7.89 3.06
N PHE A 118 -6.64 8.88 3.92
CA PHE A 118 -7.34 10.16 3.91
C PHE A 118 -7.06 10.96 2.63
N GLN A 119 -5.83 10.86 2.11
CA GLN A 119 -5.44 11.46 0.84
C GLN A 119 -5.95 10.69 -0.38
N LYS A 120 -6.51 9.48 -0.18
CA LYS A 120 -6.95 8.57 -1.25
C LYS A 120 -5.84 8.24 -2.26
N THR A 121 -4.60 8.10 -1.80
CA THR A 121 -3.41 7.90 -2.65
C THR A 121 -2.96 6.44 -2.76
N TYR A 122 -3.67 5.46 -2.19
CA TYR A 122 -3.39 4.05 -2.49
C TYR A 122 -3.97 3.66 -3.85
N ASN A 123 -3.12 3.51 -4.86
CA ASN A 123 -3.52 3.15 -6.22
C ASN A 123 -2.67 1.98 -6.73
N PHE A 124 -3.21 1.27 -7.72
CA PHE A 124 -2.48 0.19 -8.36
C PHE A 124 -1.22 0.72 -9.07
N ASN A 125 -0.13 -0.03 -8.96
CA ASN A 125 1.13 0.24 -9.62
C ASN A 125 1.91 -1.08 -9.83
N TRP A 126 2.10 -1.48 -11.09
CA TRP A 126 2.94 -2.63 -11.48
C TRP A 126 2.71 -3.93 -10.69
N GLY A 127 1.45 -4.32 -10.47
CA GLY A 127 1.09 -5.63 -9.89
C GLY A 127 0.68 -5.60 -8.41
N VAL A 128 0.89 -4.48 -7.71
CA VAL A 128 0.45 -4.26 -6.32
C VAL A 128 -0.10 -2.84 -6.16
N CYS A 129 -0.80 -2.58 -5.06
CA CYS A 129 -1.24 -1.23 -4.72
C CYS A 129 -0.20 -0.50 -3.85
N LEU A 130 0.16 0.72 -4.25
CA LEU A 130 1.18 1.55 -3.60
C LEU A 130 0.67 2.98 -3.41
N VAL A 131 1.40 3.79 -2.63
CA VAL A 131 1.13 5.23 -2.52
C VAL A 131 1.52 5.89 -3.84
N GLN A 132 0.54 6.41 -4.56
CA GLN A 132 0.67 7.12 -5.84
C GLN A 132 -0.33 8.28 -5.86
N THR A 133 0.07 9.43 -6.42
CA THR A 133 -0.80 10.61 -6.52
C THR A 133 -1.95 10.41 -7.51
N VAL A 134 -1.69 9.69 -8.60
CA VAL A 134 -2.65 9.38 -9.65
C VAL A 134 -2.81 7.88 -9.87
N PRO A 135 -3.99 7.42 -10.35
CA PRO A 135 -4.17 6.04 -10.78
C PRO A 135 -3.25 5.66 -11.96
N PHE A 136 -2.98 4.36 -12.10
CA PHE A 136 -2.18 3.83 -13.21
C PHE A 136 -2.79 4.22 -14.57
N GLY A 137 -1.97 4.71 -15.50
CA GLY A 137 -2.43 5.12 -16.83
C GLY A 137 -3.11 6.50 -16.89
N CYS A 138 -3.14 7.25 -15.77
CA CYS A 138 -3.57 8.65 -15.76
C CYS A 138 -2.38 9.60 -15.80
N SER A 139 -2.53 10.72 -16.51
CA SER A 139 -1.62 11.86 -16.46
C SER A 139 -2.27 13.00 -15.67
N ASP A 140 -1.47 13.81 -14.95
CA ASP A 140 -1.96 14.98 -14.20
C ASP A 140 -2.64 16.04 -15.10
N GLN A 141 -2.49 15.92 -16.42
CA GLN A 141 -2.96 16.89 -17.41
C GLN A 141 -4.26 16.46 -18.12
N GLU A 142 -4.66 15.20 -18.03
CA GLU A 142 -5.90 14.69 -18.63
C GLU A 142 -7.00 14.63 -17.56
N GLY A 143 -8.19 15.13 -17.90
CA GLY A 143 -9.28 15.39 -16.97
C GLY A 143 -9.72 14.21 -16.08
N THR A 144 -10.29 14.58 -14.93
CA THR A 144 -11.02 13.77 -13.92
C THR A 144 -10.76 12.25 -13.93
N CYS A 145 -9.58 11.82 -13.51
CA CYS A 145 -9.36 10.42 -13.15
C CYS A 145 -10.07 10.07 -11.84
N ILE A 146 -10.98 9.10 -11.90
CA ILE A 146 -11.69 8.61 -10.73
C ILE A 146 -11.04 7.31 -10.25
N ARG A 147 -10.54 7.36 -9.01
CA ARG A 147 -9.92 6.22 -8.32
C ARG A 147 -10.89 5.04 -8.21
N GLY A 148 -10.43 3.84 -8.56
CA GLY A 148 -11.18 2.59 -8.39
C GLY A 148 -12.12 2.20 -9.51
N LEU A 149 -12.25 3.05 -10.54
CA LEU A 149 -12.89 2.69 -11.79
C LEU A 149 -11.89 2.01 -12.72
N PRO A 150 -12.36 1.15 -13.64
CA PRO A 150 -11.55 0.67 -14.75
C PRO A 150 -10.88 1.87 -15.40
N THR A 151 -9.55 1.89 -15.43
CA THR A 151 -8.83 2.90 -16.18
C THR A 151 -9.29 2.76 -17.64
N GLY A 152 -9.54 3.86 -18.34
CA GLY A 152 -10.21 3.84 -19.65
C GLY A 152 -11.67 4.28 -19.64
N PHE A 153 -12.26 4.59 -18.47
CA PHE A 153 -13.35 5.57 -18.41
C PHE A 153 -12.80 6.96 -18.73
N ARG A 154 -12.50 7.18 -20.01
CA ARG A 154 -12.39 8.52 -20.54
C ARG A 154 -13.81 9.07 -20.54
N ASP A 155 -14.08 10.09 -19.73
CA ASP A 155 -15.29 10.91 -19.88
C ASP A 155 -15.14 11.79 -21.14
N ASP A 156 -14.73 11.18 -22.25
CA ASP A 156 -14.56 11.82 -23.52
C ASP A 156 -15.93 12.29 -23.97
N ALA A 157 -16.06 13.57 -24.28
CA ALA A 157 -17.23 14.10 -24.98
C ALA A 157 -17.59 13.23 -26.22
N ALA A 158 -16.60 12.54 -26.82
CA ALA A 158 -16.79 11.56 -27.88
C ALA A 158 -17.66 10.34 -27.49
N CYS A 159 -17.56 9.77 -26.28
CA CYS A 159 -18.45 8.66 -25.87
C CYS A 159 -19.89 9.15 -25.61
N ARG A 160 -20.07 10.38 -25.10
CA ARG A 160 -21.40 11.04 -25.04
C ARG A 160 -21.98 11.28 -26.43
N GLN A 161 -21.16 11.71 -27.39
CA GLN A 161 -21.59 12.01 -28.76
C GLN A 161 -21.93 10.74 -29.56
N LEU A 162 -21.18 9.64 -29.36
CA LEU A 162 -21.47 8.34 -29.98
C LEU A 162 -22.75 7.69 -29.42
N HIS A 163 -23.03 7.85 -28.13
CA HIS A 163 -24.29 7.38 -27.53
C HIS A 163 -25.49 8.22 -28.02
N HIS A 164 -25.33 9.54 -28.19
CA HIS A 164 -26.36 10.39 -28.82
C HIS A 164 -26.64 10.03 -30.29
N LEU A 165 -25.65 9.46 -30.99
CA LEU A 165 -25.77 8.99 -32.37
C LEU A 165 -26.22 7.52 -32.48
N GLY A 166 -26.54 6.85 -31.35
CA GLY A 166 -27.01 5.45 -31.34
C GLY A 166 -25.98 4.43 -31.80
N CYS A 167 -24.69 4.75 -31.69
CA CYS A 167 -23.57 3.96 -32.21
C CYS A 167 -22.87 3.12 -31.13
N ASP A 168 -23.64 2.53 -30.21
CA ASP A 168 -23.11 1.74 -29.09
C ASP A 168 -22.28 0.52 -29.53
N TRP A 169 -22.59 -0.03 -30.71
CA TRP A 169 -21.89 -1.19 -31.28
C TRP A 169 -20.48 -0.88 -31.83
N LEU A 170 -20.20 0.38 -32.20
CA LEU A 170 -18.89 0.77 -32.74
C LEU A 170 -17.81 0.90 -31.65
N VAL A 171 -18.22 1.10 -30.39
CA VAL A 171 -17.31 1.17 -29.24
C VAL A 171 -16.63 -0.18 -28.98
N TYR A 172 -17.29 -1.29 -29.31
CA TYR A 172 -16.78 -2.64 -29.06
C TYR A 172 -15.58 -3.04 -29.92
N TYR A 173 -15.36 -2.41 -31.08
CA TYR A 173 -14.38 -2.87 -32.07
C TYR A 173 -13.09 -2.05 -32.16
N TRP A 174 -13.01 -0.93 -31.42
CA TRP A 174 -11.80 -0.11 -31.34
C TRP A 174 -11.20 -0.21 -29.93
N ASN A 175 -10.16 -1.04 -29.78
CA ASN A 175 -9.26 -1.10 -28.63
C ASN A 175 -9.76 -1.67 -27.28
N GLY A 176 -10.89 -2.38 -27.22
CA GLY A 176 -11.25 -3.14 -26.00
C GLY A 176 -11.59 -2.29 -24.76
N TYR A 177 -11.89 -1.00 -24.95
CA TYR A 177 -12.39 -0.13 -23.88
C TYR A 177 -13.92 -0.27 -23.77
N HIS A 178 -14.41 -0.59 -22.58
CA HIS A 178 -15.85 -0.57 -22.29
C HIS A 178 -16.28 0.84 -21.86
N CYS A 179 -17.00 1.60 -22.71
CA CYS A 179 -17.84 2.69 -22.22
C CYS A 179 -19.09 2.07 -21.60
N SER A 180 -19.28 2.21 -20.29
CA SER A 180 -20.53 1.81 -19.62
C SER A 180 -21.15 3.03 -18.95
N LEU A 181 -22.25 3.53 -19.49
CA LEU A 181 -23.03 4.56 -18.79
C LEU A 181 -23.69 3.92 -17.57
N HIS A 182 -22.96 3.82 -16.45
CA HIS A 182 -23.62 3.69 -15.17
C HIS A 182 -24.21 5.06 -14.85
N ASP A 183 -25.55 5.11 -14.78
CA ASP A 183 -26.37 6.26 -14.46
C ASP A 183 -25.64 7.28 -13.57
N ALA A 184 -25.19 8.37 -14.19
CA ALA A 184 -24.82 9.56 -13.44
C ALA A 184 -26.03 9.95 -12.58
N PRO A 185 -25.84 10.34 -11.30
CA PRO A 185 -26.96 10.85 -10.51
C PRO A 185 -27.58 12.00 -11.28
N ARG A 186 -28.83 11.79 -11.68
CA ARG A 186 -29.66 12.71 -12.45
C ARG A 186 -29.62 14.07 -11.76
N LYS A 187 -28.85 15.01 -12.31
CA LYS A 187 -28.93 16.43 -11.96
C LYS A 187 -30.19 17.03 -12.60
N GLU A 188 -31.34 16.56 -12.14
CA GLU A 188 -32.65 17.22 -12.20
C GLU A 188 -33.08 17.24 -10.73
N GLN A 189 -33.31 18.34 -10.03
CA GLN A 189 -33.90 19.61 -10.44
C GLN A 189 -33.37 20.71 -9.51
N LEU A 190 -32.88 21.80 -10.08
CA LEU A 190 -32.80 23.10 -9.44
C LEU A 190 -33.95 23.91 -10.04
N ALA A 191 -35.12 23.86 -9.40
CA ALA A 191 -36.26 24.73 -9.67
C ALA A 191 -37.27 24.64 -8.52
N LEU A 192 -36.96 25.33 -7.41
CA LEU A 192 -37.83 26.20 -6.60
C LEU A 192 -37.09 26.63 -5.32
#